data_AF-X1HKS8-F1
#
_entry.id   AF-X1HKS8-F1
#
_cell.length_a   1.000
_cell.length_b   1.000
_cell.length_c   1.000
_cell.angle_alpha   90.00
_cell.angle_beta   90.00
_cell.angle_gamma   90.00
#
_symmetry.space_group_name_H-M   'P 1'
#
loop_
_entity.id
_entity.type
_entity.pdbx_description
1 polymer ?
#
loop_
_entity_poly.entity_id
_entity_poly.type
_entity_poly.pdbx_seq_one_letter_code
_entity_poly.pdbx_strand_id
1 'polypeptide(L)'
;MPENNGEGFEELVKKRQDLGDKLKKLEKKKETAKEKIYLKVKTDYEKRLEDINRAIKEQASFAEERVSKLQEEEEVLKEKRESYADRVAELKLRFELGEFEEAEYDDILEEEEKKLGEIDKSLDNIKDEIVSMEGLIKEKKNEKLEVAEEVKAKEIDEEVTEEKLPEAAEVEREKAEEKEEEERVNVQEK
;
A
#
# COMPACT_ATOMS: atom_id res chain seq x y z
N MET A 1 1.13 -12.24 -23.28
CA MET A 1 0.87 -12.15 -21.82
C MET A 1 2.13 -12.66 -21.14
N PRO A 2 2.69 -11.98 -20.14
CA PRO A 2 3.80 -12.52 -19.38
C PRO A 2 3.30 -13.70 -18.53
N GLU A 3 4.04 -14.80 -18.53
CA GLU A 3 3.75 -15.97 -17.72
C GLU A 3 4.12 -15.67 -16.26
N ASN A 4 3.14 -15.14 -15.50
CA ASN A 4 3.26 -15.13 -14.04
C ASN A 4 3.23 -16.59 -13.58
N ASN A 5 4.39 -17.10 -13.14
CA ASN A 5 4.43 -18.27 -12.27
C ASN A 5 3.43 -18.01 -11.13
N GLY A 6 2.50 -18.96 -10.92
CA GLY A 6 1.28 -18.77 -10.12
C GLY A 6 1.51 -18.68 -8.61
N GLU A 7 2.43 -17.82 -8.19
CA GLU A 7 2.84 -17.59 -6.82
C GLU A 7 1.93 -16.52 -6.21
N GLY A 8 1.34 -16.86 -5.06
CA GLY A 8 0.41 -15.96 -4.36
C GLY A 8 1.12 -14.70 -3.86
N PHE A 9 0.36 -13.63 -3.64
CA PHE A 9 0.87 -12.37 -3.09
C PHE A 9 1.70 -12.60 -1.80
N GLU A 10 1.16 -13.40 -0.87
CA GLU A 10 1.86 -13.82 0.34
C GLU A 10 3.19 -14.55 0.09
N GLU A 11 3.30 -15.33 -0.99
CA GLU A 11 4.52 -16.08 -1.31
C GLU A 11 5.60 -15.15 -1.84
N LEU A 12 5.23 -14.17 -2.68
CA LEU A 12 6.12 -13.11 -3.13
C LEU A 12 6.62 -12.26 -1.94
N VAL A 13 5.72 -11.91 -1.02
CA VAL A 13 6.04 -11.22 0.25
C VAL A 13 7.06 -12.01 1.07
N LYS A 14 6.80 -13.30 1.34
CA LYS A 14 7.71 -14.18 2.08
C LYS A 14 9.07 -14.27 1.38
N LYS A 15 9.12 -14.45 0.06
CA LYS A 15 10.37 -14.51 -0.72
C LYS A 15 11.14 -13.19 -0.70
N ARG A 16 10.46 -12.04 -0.69
CA ARG A 16 11.07 -10.71 -0.57
C ARG A 16 11.78 -10.57 0.77
N GLN A 17 11.10 -10.90 1.87
CA GLN A 17 11.67 -10.92 3.22
C GLN A 17 12.90 -11.85 3.28
N ASP A 18 12.76 -13.08 2.78
CA ASP A 18 13.80 -14.10 2.71
C ASP A 18 15.07 -13.64 1.98
N LEU A 19 14.93 -12.90 0.87
CA LEU A 19 16.03 -12.33 0.11
C LEU A 19 16.66 -11.12 0.81
N GLY A 20 15.86 -10.25 1.41
CA GLY A 20 16.34 -9.16 2.25
C GLY A 20 17.21 -9.68 3.40
N ASP A 21 16.78 -10.77 4.03
CA ASP A 21 17.52 -11.45 5.10
C ASP A 21 18.82 -12.09 4.61
N LYS A 22 18.82 -12.70 3.42
CA LYS A 22 20.02 -13.25 2.77
C LYS A 22 21.00 -12.13 2.41
N LEU A 23 20.53 -10.97 1.96
CA LEU A 23 21.35 -9.77 1.73
C LEU A 23 21.94 -9.22 3.04
N LYS A 24 21.15 -9.06 4.10
CA LYS A 24 21.64 -8.66 5.45
C LYS A 24 22.72 -9.62 5.96
N LYS A 25 22.59 -10.93 5.71
CA LYS A 25 23.58 -11.96 6.06
C LYS A 25 24.82 -11.94 5.15
N LEU A 26 24.70 -11.46 3.92
CA LEU A 26 25.80 -11.32 2.96
C LEU A 26 26.67 -10.10 3.27
N GLU A 27 26.07 -8.95 3.57
CA GLU A 27 26.77 -7.72 3.99
C GLU A 27 27.66 -7.99 5.22
N LYS A 28 27.13 -8.67 6.25
CA LYS A 28 27.90 -9.10 7.44
C LYS A 28 29.09 -10.03 7.14
N LYS A 29 29.19 -10.58 5.93
CA LYS A 29 30.29 -11.45 5.49
C LYS A 29 31.22 -10.79 4.46
N LYS A 30 30.95 -9.54 4.05
CA LYS A 30 31.67 -8.78 3.02
C LYS A 30 33.20 -8.87 3.16
N GLU A 31 33.73 -8.67 4.36
CA GLU A 31 35.18 -8.69 4.65
C GLU A 31 35.80 -10.10 4.61
N THR A 32 35.01 -11.13 4.91
CA THR A 32 35.47 -12.54 4.90
C THR A 32 35.33 -13.22 3.54
N ALA A 33 34.53 -12.63 2.64
CA ALA A 33 34.26 -13.14 1.31
C ALA A 33 35.24 -12.54 0.27
N LYS A 34 35.58 -13.31 -0.75
CA LYS A 34 36.30 -12.77 -1.91
C LYS A 34 35.40 -11.75 -2.60
N GLU A 35 35.84 -10.50 -2.73
CA GLU A 35 35.08 -9.38 -3.30
C GLU A 35 34.32 -9.73 -4.58
N LYS A 36 34.99 -10.36 -5.56
CA LYS A 36 34.36 -10.78 -6.83
C LYS A 36 33.20 -11.77 -6.65
N ILE A 37 33.26 -12.63 -5.63
CA ILE A 37 32.18 -13.57 -5.30
C ILE A 37 31.06 -12.84 -4.54
N TYR A 38 31.43 -12.01 -3.57
CA TYR A 38 30.52 -11.15 -2.83
C TYR A 38 29.64 -10.30 -3.77
N LEU A 39 30.27 -9.52 -4.67
CA LEU A 39 29.57 -8.69 -5.66
C LEU A 39 28.65 -9.53 -6.56
N LYS A 40 29.11 -10.68 -7.04
CA LYS A 40 28.29 -11.55 -7.90
C LYS A 40 27.03 -12.06 -7.19
N VAL A 41 27.15 -12.49 -5.93
CA VAL A 41 25.99 -12.98 -5.15
C VAL A 41 25.07 -11.83 -4.76
N LYS A 42 25.63 -10.66 -4.41
CA LYS A 42 24.86 -9.45 -4.10
C LYS A 42 23.99 -9.04 -5.29
N THR A 43 24.58 -8.88 -6.47
CA THR A 43 23.84 -8.50 -7.69
C THR A 43 22.81 -9.55 -8.13
N ASP A 44 23.04 -10.85 -7.90
CA ASP A 44 22.03 -11.90 -8.16
C ASP A 44 20.83 -11.78 -7.20
N TYR A 45 21.07 -11.54 -5.91
CA TYR A 45 19.99 -11.35 -4.93
C TYR A 45 19.25 -10.02 -5.12
N GLU A 46 19.96 -8.94 -5.44
CA GLU A 46 19.35 -7.63 -5.76
C GLU A 46 18.42 -7.72 -6.97
N LYS A 47 18.83 -8.38 -8.05
CA LYS A 47 17.98 -8.59 -9.24
C LYS A 47 16.72 -9.40 -8.93
N ARG A 48 16.87 -10.51 -8.19
CA ARG A 48 15.70 -11.31 -7.78
C ARG A 48 14.75 -10.52 -6.88
N LEU A 49 15.29 -9.66 -6.02
CA LEU A 49 14.49 -8.79 -5.15
C LEU A 49 13.76 -7.73 -5.97
N GLU A 50 14.40 -7.14 -6.99
CA GLU A 50 13.77 -6.22 -7.95
C GLU A 50 12.65 -6.90 -8.74
N ASP A 51 12.88 -8.11 -9.26
CA ASP A 51 11.87 -8.90 -9.98
C ASP A 51 10.65 -9.22 -9.11
N ILE A 52 10.85 -9.61 -7.84
CA ILE A 52 9.76 -9.86 -6.87
C ILE A 52 9.02 -8.55 -6.53
N ASN A 53 9.74 -7.45 -6.31
CA ASN A 53 9.12 -6.14 -6.05
C ASN A 53 8.25 -5.67 -7.23
N ARG A 54 8.69 -5.95 -8.47
CA ARG A 54 7.89 -5.69 -9.67
C ARG A 54 6.62 -6.55 -9.68
N ALA A 55 6.73 -7.86 -9.43
CA ALA A 55 5.57 -8.76 -9.38
C ALA A 55 4.54 -8.37 -8.29
N ILE A 56 5.00 -8.01 -7.08
CA ILE A 56 4.16 -7.49 -5.99
C ILE A 56 3.43 -6.21 -6.42
N LYS A 57 4.14 -5.28 -7.08
CA LYS A 57 3.55 -4.02 -7.57
C LYS A 57 2.51 -4.27 -8.66
N GLU A 58 2.78 -5.19 -9.59
CA GLU A 58 1.85 -5.57 -10.67
C GLU A 58 0.58 -6.25 -10.12
N GLN A 59 0.73 -7.26 -9.25
CA GLN A 59 -0.42 -7.92 -8.61
C GLN A 59 -1.29 -6.92 -7.82
N ALA A 60 -0.68 -6.01 -7.07
CA ALA A 60 -1.44 -5.04 -6.31
C ALA A 60 -2.07 -3.94 -7.18
N SER A 61 -1.46 -3.55 -8.30
CA SER A 61 -2.08 -2.64 -9.27
C SER A 61 -3.28 -3.29 -9.95
N PHE A 62 -3.19 -4.59 -10.24
CA PHE A 62 -4.30 -5.38 -10.77
C PHE A 62 -5.45 -5.51 -9.76
N ALA A 63 -5.15 -5.76 -8.48
CA ALA A 63 -6.15 -5.76 -7.41
C ALA A 63 -6.83 -4.39 -7.26
N GLU A 64 -6.07 -3.28 -7.28
CA GLU A 64 -6.59 -1.91 -7.24
C GLU A 64 -7.54 -1.63 -8.43
N GLU A 65 -7.18 -2.06 -9.65
CA GLU A 65 -8.04 -1.93 -10.84
C GLU A 65 -9.30 -2.81 -10.76
N ARG A 66 -9.17 -4.05 -10.26
CA ARG A 66 -10.30 -4.99 -10.12
C ARG A 66 -11.31 -4.49 -9.08
N VAL A 67 -10.85 -3.96 -7.95
CA VAL A 67 -11.74 -3.34 -6.93
C VAL A 67 -12.52 -2.17 -7.53
N SER A 68 -11.87 -1.28 -8.28
CA SER A 68 -12.56 -0.14 -8.93
C SER A 68 -13.69 -0.62 -9.86
N LYS A 69 -13.42 -1.64 -10.69
CA LYS A 69 -14.41 -2.22 -11.61
C LYS A 69 -15.55 -2.92 -10.87
N LEU A 70 -15.24 -3.64 -9.79
CA LEU A 70 -16.24 -4.29 -8.96
C LEU A 70 -17.14 -3.27 -8.23
N GLN A 71 -16.60 -2.13 -7.82
CA GLN A 71 -17.38 -1.04 -7.23
C GLN A 71 -18.31 -0.39 -8.26
N GLU A 72 -17.84 -0.15 -9.48
CA GLU A 72 -18.69 0.30 -10.60
C GLU A 72 -19.83 -0.71 -10.90
N GLU A 73 -19.53 -2.01 -10.89
CA GLU A 73 -20.51 -3.08 -11.08
C GLU A 73 -21.49 -3.18 -9.89
N GLU A 74 -21.03 -2.96 -8.66
CA GLU A 74 -21.87 -2.94 -7.46
C GLU A 74 -22.92 -1.81 -7.52
N GLU A 75 -22.54 -0.59 -7.91
CA GLU A 75 -23.47 0.54 -8.04
C GLU A 75 -24.53 0.28 -9.13
N VAL A 76 -24.12 -0.24 -10.30
CA VAL A 76 -25.08 -0.62 -11.37
C VAL A 76 -26.06 -1.70 -10.89
N LEU A 77 -25.61 -2.66 -10.08
CA LEU A 77 -26.50 -3.65 -9.49
C LEU A 77 -27.39 -3.07 -8.39
N LYS A 78 -26.96 -2.07 -7.61
CA LYS A 78 -27.79 -1.36 -6.62
C LYS A 78 -28.93 -0.60 -7.30
N GLU A 79 -28.64 0.18 -8.35
CA GLU A 79 -29.67 0.88 -9.14
C GLU A 79 -30.68 -0.11 -9.75
N LYS A 80 -30.17 -1.23 -10.29
CA LYS A 80 -31.01 -2.29 -10.85
C LYS A 80 -31.88 -2.94 -9.77
N ARG A 81 -31.33 -3.22 -8.59
CA ARG A 81 -32.05 -3.76 -7.43
C ARG A 81 -33.20 -2.85 -7.00
N GLU A 82 -32.94 -1.55 -6.88
CA GLU A 82 -33.95 -0.55 -6.54
C GLU A 82 -35.09 -0.55 -7.58
N SER A 83 -34.76 -0.56 -8.88
CA SER A 83 -35.78 -0.65 -9.93
C SER A 83 -36.65 -1.91 -9.88
N TYR A 84 -36.10 -3.06 -9.47
CA TYR A 84 -36.92 -4.28 -9.26
C TYR A 84 -37.74 -4.22 -7.97
N ALA A 85 -37.21 -3.65 -6.89
CA ALA A 85 -37.95 -3.45 -5.65
C ALA A 85 -39.15 -2.49 -5.85
N ASP A 86 -38.96 -1.41 -6.61
CA ASP A 86 -40.03 -0.48 -6.99
C ASP A 86 -41.13 -1.16 -7.80
N ARG A 87 -40.78 -2.03 -8.77
CA ARG A 87 -41.77 -2.79 -9.54
C ARG A 87 -42.56 -3.77 -8.68
N VAL A 88 -41.90 -4.45 -7.75
CA VAL A 88 -42.57 -5.34 -6.78
C VAL A 88 -43.54 -4.54 -5.91
N ALA A 89 -43.16 -3.33 -5.48
CA ALA A 89 -44.04 -2.43 -4.72
C ALA A 89 -45.21 -1.88 -5.56
N GLU A 90 -44.96 -1.49 -6.82
CA GLU A 90 -45.99 -1.04 -7.75
C GLU A 90 -46.99 -2.16 -8.08
N LEU A 91 -46.51 -3.38 -8.33
CA LEU A 91 -47.34 -4.56 -8.60
C LEU A 91 -48.26 -4.87 -7.41
N LYS A 92 -47.72 -4.85 -6.18
CA LYS A 92 -48.47 -4.99 -4.93
C LYS A 92 -49.57 -3.93 -4.80
N LEU A 93 -49.26 -2.67 -5.04
CA LEU A 93 -50.24 -1.57 -5.00
C LEU A 93 -51.34 -1.74 -6.06
N ARG A 94 -51.00 -2.11 -7.29
CA ARG A 94 -51.97 -2.33 -8.39
C ARG A 94 -52.89 -3.52 -8.12
N PHE A 95 -52.37 -4.59 -7.51
CA PHE A 95 -53.19 -5.72 -7.07
C PHE A 95 -54.15 -5.33 -5.94
N GLU A 96 -53.71 -4.54 -4.94
CA GLU A 96 -54.59 -3.98 -3.91
C GLU A 96 -55.71 -3.07 -4.48
N LEU A 97 -55.45 -2.44 -5.64
CA LEU A 97 -56.44 -1.65 -6.39
C LEU A 97 -57.37 -2.51 -7.27
N GLY A 98 -57.14 -3.83 -7.38
CA GLY A 98 -57.92 -4.75 -8.20
C GLY A 98 -57.61 -4.69 -9.70
N GLU A 99 -56.40 -4.27 -10.10
CA GLU A 99 -55.99 -4.29 -11.51
C GLU A 99 -55.68 -5.70 -12.05
N PHE A 100 -55.48 -6.69 -11.18
CA PHE A 100 -55.09 -8.06 -11.52
C PHE A 100 -55.95 -9.10 -10.78
N GLU A 101 -56.15 -10.26 -11.41
CA GLU A 101 -56.63 -11.46 -10.73
C GLU A 101 -55.48 -12.11 -9.93
N GLU A 102 -55.80 -12.79 -8.82
CA GLU A 102 -54.82 -13.36 -7.86
C GLU A 102 -53.74 -14.21 -8.55
N ALA A 103 -54.12 -15.09 -9.48
CA ALA A 103 -53.18 -15.95 -10.20
C ALA A 103 -52.27 -15.19 -11.19
N GLU A 104 -52.73 -14.10 -11.80
CA GLU A 104 -51.90 -13.27 -12.69
C GLU A 104 -50.90 -12.44 -11.87
N TYR A 105 -51.34 -11.93 -10.72
CA TYR A 105 -50.48 -11.23 -9.78
C TYR A 105 -49.37 -12.13 -9.21
N ASP A 106 -49.71 -13.34 -8.75
CA ASP A 106 -48.75 -14.28 -8.16
C ASP A 106 -47.66 -14.69 -9.18
N ASP A 107 -48.03 -15.01 -10.42
CA ASP A 107 -47.09 -15.37 -11.50
C ASP A 107 -46.07 -14.24 -11.78
N ILE A 108 -46.55 -12.98 -11.89
CA ILE A 108 -45.68 -11.82 -12.15
C ILE A 108 -44.83 -11.49 -10.92
N LEU A 109 -45.39 -11.63 -9.71
CA LEU A 109 -44.67 -11.37 -8.47
C LEU A 109 -43.50 -12.35 -8.28
N GLU A 110 -43.72 -13.65 -8.51
CA GLU A 110 -42.64 -14.65 -8.43
C GLU A 110 -41.51 -14.32 -9.41
N GLU A 111 -41.82 -13.86 -10.63
CA GLU A 111 -40.80 -13.51 -11.62
C GLU A 111 -39.95 -12.30 -11.19
N GLU A 112 -40.56 -11.23 -10.69
CA GLU A 112 -39.83 -10.03 -10.25
C GLU A 112 -39.08 -10.26 -8.91
N GLU A 113 -39.67 -10.97 -7.95
CA GLU A 113 -38.99 -11.34 -6.69
C GLU A 113 -37.81 -12.31 -6.93
N LYS A 114 -37.92 -13.21 -7.91
CA LYS A 114 -36.80 -14.06 -8.35
C LYS A 114 -35.66 -13.23 -8.95
N LYS A 115 -35.94 -12.28 -9.84
CA LYS A 115 -34.92 -11.38 -10.42
C LYS A 115 -34.24 -10.55 -9.34
N LEU A 116 -35.00 -10.06 -8.36
CA LEU A 116 -34.46 -9.35 -7.19
C LEU A 116 -33.50 -10.25 -6.39
N GLY A 117 -33.89 -11.50 -6.13
CA GLY A 117 -33.05 -12.48 -5.43
C GLY A 117 -31.81 -12.94 -6.21
N GLU A 118 -31.82 -12.89 -7.55
CA GLU A 118 -30.64 -13.09 -8.39
C GLU A 118 -29.67 -11.89 -8.33
N ILE A 119 -30.19 -10.66 -8.27
CA ILE A 119 -29.39 -9.45 -8.08
C ILE A 119 -28.78 -9.40 -6.67
N ASP A 120 -29.53 -9.73 -5.62
CA ASP A 120 -29.02 -9.73 -4.23
C ASP A 120 -27.84 -10.72 -4.07
N LYS A 121 -27.95 -11.94 -4.61
CA LYS A 121 -26.82 -12.88 -4.67
C LYS A 121 -25.62 -12.34 -5.44
N SER A 122 -25.86 -11.58 -6.51
CA SER A 122 -24.80 -11.01 -7.34
C SER A 122 -24.06 -9.88 -6.60
N LEU A 123 -24.80 -9.03 -5.88
CA LEU A 123 -24.26 -7.99 -5.00
C LEU A 123 -23.42 -8.60 -3.88
N ASP A 124 -23.87 -9.67 -3.24
CA ASP A 124 -23.11 -10.31 -2.15
C ASP A 124 -21.81 -10.96 -2.66
N ASN A 125 -21.85 -11.65 -3.81
CA ASN A 125 -20.63 -12.16 -4.46
C ASN A 125 -19.62 -11.05 -4.79
N ILE A 126 -20.09 -9.89 -5.28
CA ILE A 126 -19.23 -8.74 -5.60
C ILE A 126 -18.61 -8.15 -4.34
N LYS A 127 -19.36 -8.01 -3.24
CA LYS A 127 -18.83 -7.53 -1.95
C LYS A 127 -17.75 -8.48 -1.42
N ASP A 128 -17.98 -9.79 -1.48
CA ASP A 128 -17.00 -10.79 -1.06
C ASP A 128 -15.72 -10.72 -1.93
N GLU A 129 -15.84 -10.52 -3.24
CA GLU A 129 -14.69 -10.33 -4.13
C GLU A 129 -13.93 -9.02 -3.83
N ILE A 130 -14.64 -7.92 -3.58
CA ILE A 130 -14.04 -6.63 -3.15
C ILE A 130 -13.26 -6.82 -1.85
N VAL A 131 -13.87 -7.43 -0.82
CA VAL A 131 -13.22 -7.65 0.49
C VAL A 131 -11.96 -8.51 0.35
N SER A 132 -12.02 -9.56 -0.47
CA SER A 132 -10.87 -10.42 -0.77
C SER A 132 -9.73 -9.65 -1.44
N MET A 133 -10.03 -8.85 -2.48
CA MET A 133 -9.04 -8.05 -3.20
C MET A 133 -8.48 -6.91 -2.34
N GLU A 134 -9.30 -6.26 -1.50
CA GLU A 134 -8.83 -5.26 -0.54
C GLU A 134 -7.84 -5.83 0.49
N GLY A 135 -7.98 -7.11 0.87
CA GLY A 135 -7.02 -7.80 1.72
C GLY A 135 -5.60 -7.74 1.16
N LEU A 136 -5.45 -8.14 -0.11
CA LEU A 136 -4.17 -8.10 -0.85
C LEU A 136 -3.58 -6.68 -0.91
N ILE A 137 -4.43 -5.66 -1.07
CA ILE A 137 -4.01 -4.24 -1.11
C ILE A 137 -3.57 -3.75 0.28
N LYS A 138 -4.21 -4.21 1.36
CA LYS A 138 -3.88 -3.82 2.75
C LYS A 138 -2.54 -4.41 3.19
N GLU A 139 -2.23 -5.66 2.82
CA GLU A 139 -0.93 -6.28 3.10
C GLU A 139 0.23 -5.48 2.48
N LYS A 140 0.12 -5.12 1.19
CA LYS A 140 1.04 -4.20 0.49
C LYS A 140 1.27 -2.88 1.25
N LYS A 141 0.22 -2.31 1.87
CA LYS A 141 0.30 -1.04 2.60
C LYS A 141 1.03 -1.17 3.93
N ASN A 142 0.77 -2.22 4.71
CA ASN A 142 1.51 -2.50 5.94
C ASN A 142 2.99 -2.75 5.65
N GLU A 143 3.32 -3.56 4.63
CA GLU A 143 4.71 -3.79 4.22
C GLU A 143 5.46 -2.50 3.86
N LYS A 144 4.79 -1.54 3.21
CA LYS A 144 5.41 -0.27 2.82
C LYS A 144 5.76 0.61 4.03
N LEU A 145 5.09 0.41 5.16
CA LEU A 145 5.40 1.09 6.43
C LEU A 145 6.61 0.43 7.11
N GLU A 146 6.63 -0.90 7.22
CA GLU A 146 7.75 -1.63 7.85
C GLU A 146 9.10 -1.36 7.15
N VAL A 147 9.12 -1.37 5.81
CA VAL A 147 10.35 -1.07 5.04
C VAL A 147 10.78 0.39 5.21
N ALA A 148 9.85 1.32 5.40
CA ALA A 148 10.18 2.73 5.62
C ALA A 148 10.75 3.00 7.02
N GLU A 149 10.29 2.27 8.04
CA GLU A 149 10.91 2.30 9.38
C GLU A 149 12.30 1.66 9.38
N GLU A 150 12.52 0.53 8.71
CA GLU A 150 13.84 -0.13 8.71
C GLU A 150 14.91 0.67 7.94
N VAL A 151 14.52 1.52 6.98
CA VAL A 151 15.44 2.47 6.33
C VAL A 151 15.78 3.64 7.25
N LYS A 152 14.77 4.27 7.88
CA LYS A 152 15.01 5.36 8.84
C LYS A 152 15.85 4.93 10.04
N ALA A 153 15.66 3.71 10.53
CA ALA A 153 16.45 3.18 11.64
C ALA A 153 17.95 3.03 11.32
N LYS A 154 18.33 2.94 10.03
CA LYS A 154 19.73 2.84 9.59
C LYS A 154 20.38 4.20 9.34
N GLU A 155 19.65 5.17 8.80
CA GLU A 155 20.19 6.51 8.55
C GLU A 155 20.62 7.22 9.85
N ILE A 156 20.05 6.84 10.99
CA ILE A 156 20.39 7.40 12.32
C ILE A 156 21.70 6.81 12.88
N ASP A 157 22.11 5.61 12.43
CA ASP A 157 23.25 4.85 13.00
C ASP A 157 24.58 5.13 12.26
N GLU A 158 24.55 5.79 11.08
CA GLU A 158 25.76 6.18 10.32
C GLU A 158 26.23 7.63 10.58
N GLU A 159 25.45 8.49 11.25
CA GLU A 159 25.80 9.92 11.50
C GLU A 159 26.42 10.20 12.88
N VAL A 160 26.94 9.19 13.61
CA VAL A 160 27.54 9.36 14.96
C VAL A 160 28.91 8.71 15.14
N THR A 161 29.75 8.71 14.10
CA THR A 161 31.19 8.39 14.23
C THR A 161 32.10 9.26 13.37
N GLU A 162 32.14 10.57 13.65
CA GLU A 162 33.30 11.41 13.30
C GLU A 162 33.99 11.94 14.57
N GLU A 163 34.75 11.02 15.15
CA GLU A 163 36.07 11.22 15.78
C GLU A 163 36.35 12.59 16.45
N LYS A 164 36.06 12.67 17.75
CA LYS A 164 36.80 13.54 18.69
C LYS A 164 37.76 12.68 19.51
N LEU A 165 39.06 13.00 19.45
CA LEU A 165 40.04 12.96 20.55
C LEU A 165 41.31 13.75 20.09
N PRO A 166 42.23 14.17 20.99
CA PRO A 166 42.90 15.46 20.86
C PRO A 166 44.43 15.40 20.82
N GLU A 167 45.07 16.51 20.41
CA GLU A 167 46.46 16.81 20.83
C GLU A 167 46.68 18.33 20.98
N ALA A 168 47.71 18.71 21.74
CA ALA A 168 47.95 20.07 22.24
C ALA A 168 49.35 20.61 21.82
N ALA A 169 49.68 21.84 22.27
CA ALA A 169 50.94 22.59 22.01
C ALA A 169 51.09 23.13 20.57
N GLU A 170 51.71 24.28 20.28
CA GLU A 170 52.41 25.34 21.06
C GLU A 170 52.29 26.68 20.26
N VAL A 171 51.85 27.83 20.82
CA VAL A 171 52.63 28.91 21.50
C VAL A 171 53.30 29.97 20.59
N GLU A 172 53.01 31.26 20.88
CA GLU A 172 53.73 32.52 20.53
C GLU A 172 53.87 32.95 19.04
N ARG A 173 53.36 34.12 18.59
CA ARG A 173 53.71 35.52 18.97
C ARG A 173 52.67 36.53 18.42
N GLU A 174 52.27 37.54 19.21
CA GLU A 174 52.65 38.98 19.10
C GLU A 174 52.38 39.66 17.73
N LYS A 175 51.82 40.88 17.60
CA LYS A 175 51.55 41.99 18.56
C LYS A 175 50.67 43.08 17.89
N ALA A 176 50.13 44.02 18.69
CA ALA A 176 49.72 45.41 18.32
C ALA A 176 48.56 45.58 17.30
N GLU A 177 47.68 46.59 17.33
CA GLU A 177 47.35 47.76 18.21
C GLU A 177 45.82 47.95 18.04
N GLU A 178 44.96 48.10 19.07
CA GLU A 178 44.80 49.18 20.06
C GLU A 178 44.13 50.47 19.51
N LYS A 179 42.85 50.68 19.89
CA LYS A 179 42.10 51.92 20.27
C LYS A 179 40.57 51.70 20.14
N GLU A 180 39.71 52.03 21.12
CA GLU A 180 39.28 53.39 21.58
C GLU A 180 38.75 54.23 20.38
N GLU A 181 37.58 54.89 20.33
CA GLU A 181 36.43 55.22 21.20
C GLU A 181 35.12 55.00 20.37
N GLU A 182 33.87 55.20 20.81
CA GLU A 182 33.32 55.78 22.05
C GLU A 182 32.07 54.99 22.53
N GLU A 183 31.60 55.34 23.72
CA GLU A 183 30.34 55.00 24.38
C GLU A 183 29.17 55.89 23.87
N ARG A 184 27.90 55.49 24.07
CA ARG A 184 26.66 56.34 24.12
C ARG A 184 26.05 56.95 22.84
N VAL A 185 25.10 56.21 22.27
CA VAL A 185 23.74 56.74 21.94
C VAL A 185 22.72 55.66 22.33
N ASN A 186 22.23 55.61 23.57
CA ASN A 186 21.03 56.31 24.04
C ASN A 186 19.78 55.96 23.19
N VAL A 187 19.11 54.83 23.45
CA VAL A 187 17.97 54.65 24.40
C VAL A 187 16.60 54.67 23.70
N GLN A 188 15.79 53.65 24.05
CA GLN A 188 14.33 53.50 23.87
C GLN A 188 13.74 53.33 22.46
N GLU A 189 13.50 52.05 22.14
CA GLU A 189 12.21 51.66 21.54
C GLU A 189 11.04 51.96 22.51
N LYS A 190 9.88 52.29 21.91
CA LYS A 190 8.50 52.32 22.47
C LYS A 190 8.11 53.45 23.42
#